data_AF-A0A964KR54-F1
#
_entry.id   AF-A0A964KR54-F1
#
_cell.length_a   1.000
_cell.length_b   1.000
_cell.length_c   1.000
_cell.angle_alpha   90.00
_cell.angle_beta   90.00
_cell.angle_gamma   90.00
#
_symmetry.space_group_name_H-M   'P 1'
#
loop_
_entity.id
_entity.type
_entity.pdbx_description
1 polymer ?
#
loop_
_entity_poly.entity_id
_entity_poly.type
_entity_poly.pdbx_seq_one_letter_code
_entity_poly.pdbx_strand_id
1 'polypeptide(L)'
;MEHEVPAFAAAVRARFDASLHKTLATLRRDQRLAPHSATADALMAEGDAKIAGQVFEVHDPALLLRLAHDTPDGQITQEQRDELAAQAHLFRVEITEVVLTRLGGQPDHLVIEHWHPGRGLERIERA
;
A
#
# COMPACT_ATOMS: atom_id res chain seq x y z
N MET A 1 -7.39 -19.27 14.77
CA MET A 1 -8.55 -18.69 14.05
C MET A 1 -9.41 -19.74 13.34
N GLU A 2 -8.92 -20.48 12.33
CA GLU A 2 -9.75 -21.45 11.57
C GLU A 2 -10.33 -22.60 12.41
N HIS A 3 -9.62 -23.06 13.44
CA HIS A 3 -10.10 -24.09 14.37
C HIS A 3 -10.89 -23.55 15.58
N GLU A 4 -10.90 -22.23 15.80
CA GLU A 4 -11.50 -21.61 17.00
C GLU A 4 -12.85 -20.94 16.70
N VAL A 5 -13.04 -20.41 15.48
CA VAL A 5 -14.29 -19.80 14.99
C VAL A 5 -14.54 -20.17 13.52
N PRO A 6 -14.83 -21.45 13.22
CA PRO A 6 -14.87 -21.97 11.85
C PRO A 6 -15.91 -21.31 10.95
N ALA A 7 -17.06 -20.89 11.50
CA ALA A 7 -18.08 -20.16 10.73
C ALA A 7 -17.61 -18.77 10.28
N PHE A 8 -16.86 -18.07 11.13
CA PHE A 8 -16.28 -16.76 10.79
C PHE A 8 -15.17 -16.91 9.75
N ALA A 9 -14.29 -17.90 9.93
CA ALA A 9 -13.23 -18.19 8.97
C ALA A 9 -13.79 -18.58 7.58
N ALA A 10 -14.87 -19.35 7.53
CA ALA A 10 -15.57 -19.69 6.29
C ALA A 10 -16.20 -18.45 5.61
N ALA A 11 -16.81 -17.55 6.39
CA ALA A 11 -17.35 -16.29 5.88
C ALA A 11 -16.25 -15.36 5.32
N VAL A 12 -15.11 -15.27 6.00
CA VAL A 12 -13.93 -14.53 5.53
C VAL A 12 -13.41 -15.17 4.24
N ARG A 13 -13.20 -16.48 4.20
CA ARG A 13 -12.74 -17.21 3.00
C ARG A 13 -13.66 -16.99 1.81
N ALA A 14 -14.97 -17.17 1.98
CA ALA A 14 -15.97 -16.95 0.92
C ALA A 14 -15.96 -15.50 0.39
N ARG A 15 -15.76 -14.51 1.28
CA ARG A 15 -15.64 -13.10 0.90
C ARG A 15 -14.36 -12.85 0.10
N PHE A 16 -13.28 -13.53 0.49
CA PHE A 16 -12.00 -13.45 -0.19
C PHE A 16 -12.10 -14.13 -1.57
N ASP A 17 -12.69 -15.32 -1.72
CA ASP A 17 -12.66 -16.06 -3.00
C ASP A 17 -13.61 -15.52 -4.08
N ALA A 18 -14.46 -14.54 -3.74
CA ALA A 18 -15.41 -13.92 -4.66
C ALA A 18 -14.77 -12.99 -5.72
N SER A 19 -13.47 -12.73 -5.71
CA SER A 19 -12.79 -11.87 -6.69
C SER A 19 -11.32 -12.24 -6.85
N LEU A 20 -10.83 -12.31 -8.10
CA LEU A 20 -9.44 -12.63 -8.43
C LEU A 20 -8.45 -11.64 -7.77
N HIS A 21 -8.81 -10.35 -7.75
CA HIS A 21 -8.09 -9.27 -7.07
C HIS A 21 -8.94 -8.69 -5.93
N LYS A 22 -8.86 -9.31 -4.76
CA LYS A 22 -9.68 -9.02 -3.56
C LYS A 22 -9.52 -7.56 -3.08
N THR A 23 -8.32 -7.03 -3.22
CA THR A 23 -7.99 -5.62 -2.97
C THR A 23 -8.71 -4.68 -3.93
N LEU A 24 -8.75 -4.99 -5.24
CA LEU A 24 -9.45 -4.18 -6.24
C LEU A 24 -10.95 -4.10 -5.96
N ALA A 25 -11.59 -5.25 -5.66
CA ALA A 25 -13.01 -5.29 -5.33
C ALA A 25 -13.34 -4.47 -4.07
N THR A 26 -12.42 -4.44 -3.10
CA THR A 26 -12.54 -3.63 -1.89
C THR A 26 -12.41 -2.15 -2.21
N LEU A 27 -11.35 -1.75 -2.94
CA LEU A 27 -11.07 -0.35 -3.27
C LEU A 27 -12.14 0.29 -4.16
N ARG A 28 -12.77 -0.49 -5.05
CA ARG A 28 -13.91 -0.02 -5.85
C ARG A 28 -15.16 0.28 -5.01
N ARG A 29 -15.32 -0.41 -3.87
CA ARG A 29 -16.45 -0.21 -2.95
C ARG A 29 -16.14 0.85 -1.88
N ASP A 30 -14.91 0.86 -1.38
CA ASP A 30 -14.43 1.74 -0.33
C ASP A 30 -13.02 2.20 -0.71
N GLN A 31 -12.90 3.47 -1.06
CA GLN A 31 -11.67 4.04 -1.61
C GLN A 31 -10.58 4.25 -0.56
N ARG A 32 -10.81 3.89 0.71
CA ARG A 32 -9.83 4.08 1.78
C ARG A 32 -8.76 2.99 1.74
N LEU A 33 -7.50 3.43 1.86
CA LEU A 33 -6.30 2.59 1.86
C LEU A 33 -5.33 3.10 2.92
N ALA A 34 -4.63 2.19 3.58
CA ALA A 34 -3.44 2.51 4.36
C ALA A 34 -2.37 1.41 4.21
N PRO A 35 -1.46 1.47 3.23
CA PRO A 35 -0.42 0.47 3.10
C PRO A 35 0.68 0.73 4.13
N HIS A 36 1.30 -0.36 4.57
CA HIS A 36 2.45 -0.34 5.45
C HIS A 36 3.65 -0.91 4.71
N SER A 37 4.76 -0.20 4.76
CA SER A 37 6.07 -0.68 4.37
C SER A 37 6.87 -0.92 5.63
N ALA A 38 7.06 -2.19 5.97
CA ALA A 38 8.00 -2.56 7.02
C ALA A 38 9.43 -2.38 6.50
N THR A 39 10.36 -1.97 7.36
CA THR A 39 11.79 -2.02 7.01
C THR A 39 12.26 -3.47 6.89
N ALA A 40 13.18 -3.70 5.96
CA ALA A 40 13.89 -4.98 5.84
C ALA A 40 15.05 -5.09 6.84
N ASP A 41 15.44 -3.97 7.47
CA ASP A 41 16.49 -3.94 8.48
C ASP A 41 15.97 -4.47 9.83
N ALA A 42 16.58 -5.56 10.30
CA ALA A 42 16.25 -6.17 11.58
C ALA A 42 16.55 -5.27 12.78
N LEU A 43 17.41 -4.26 12.62
CA LEU A 43 17.74 -3.28 13.67
C LEU A 43 16.77 -2.11 13.72
N MET A 44 15.79 -2.04 12.79
CA MET A 44 14.82 -0.97 12.67
C MET A 44 15.43 0.45 12.59
N ALA A 45 16.63 0.57 12.05
CA ALA A 45 17.31 1.87 11.93
C ALA A 45 16.59 2.78 10.93
N GLU A 46 16.04 2.21 9.86
CA GLU A 46 15.29 2.93 8.82
C GLU A 46 13.81 3.17 9.21
N GLY A 47 13.24 2.25 10.00
CA GLY A 47 11.87 2.33 10.49
C GLY A 47 10.78 1.92 9.49
N ASP A 48 9.55 1.87 9.97
CA ASP A 48 8.36 1.50 9.21
C ASP A 48 7.62 2.74 8.72
N ALA A 49 7.16 2.70 7.47
CA ALA A 49 6.36 3.76 6.88
C ALA A 49 4.90 3.29 6.70
N LYS A 50 3.96 4.18 7.03
CA LYS A 50 2.55 4.06 6.69
C LYS A 50 2.14 5.28 5.89
N ILE A 51 1.38 5.05 4.83
CA ILE A 51 0.66 6.11 4.11
C ILE A 51 -0.83 5.82 4.29
N ALA A 52 -1.68 6.82 4.43
CA ALA A 52 -3.13 6.63 4.35
C ALA A 52 -3.74 7.62 3.38
N GLY A 53 -4.82 7.24 2.72
CA GLY A 53 -5.45 8.09 1.73
C GLY A 53 -6.68 7.51 1.05
N GLN A 54 -7.15 8.26 0.05
CA GLN A 54 -8.20 7.85 -0.85
C GLN A 54 -7.63 7.39 -2.19
N VAL A 55 -8.18 6.32 -2.73
CA VAL A 55 -7.70 5.65 -3.93
C VAL A 55 -8.67 5.87 -5.09
N PHE A 56 -8.12 6.26 -6.23
CA PHE A 56 -8.86 6.46 -7.47
C PHE A 56 -8.26 5.57 -8.57
N GLU A 57 -9.10 4.75 -9.19
CA GLU A 57 -8.69 3.94 -10.35
C GLU A 57 -8.43 4.88 -11.54
N VAL A 58 -7.29 4.69 -12.20
CA VAL A 58 -6.87 5.46 -13.37
C VAL A 58 -6.93 4.56 -14.59
N HIS A 59 -7.68 5.00 -15.60
CA HIS A 59 -7.94 4.21 -16.81
C HIS A 59 -7.17 4.71 -18.03
N ASP A 60 -6.19 5.61 -17.86
CA ASP A 60 -5.37 6.09 -18.95
C ASP A 60 -4.24 5.08 -19.27
N PRO A 61 -4.33 4.34 -20.39
CA PRO A 61 -3.32 3.37 -20.76
C PRO A 61 -1.96 4.01 -21.06
N ALA A 62 -1.94 5.27 -21.52
CA ALA A 62 -0.68 5.97 -21.78
C ALA A 62 0.08 6.28 -20.48
N LEU A 63 -0.65 6.63 -19.41
CA LEU A 63 -0.04 6.83 -18.10
C LEU A 63 0.47 5.52 -17.49
N LEU A 64 -0.31 4.44 -17.62
CA LEU A 64 0.07 3.11 -17.15
C LEU A 64 1.37 2.66 -17.79
N LEU A 65 1.48 2.77 -19.12
CA LEU A 65 2.70 2.41 -19.85
C LEU A 65 3.90 3.26 -19.41
N ARG A 66 3.70 4.57 -19.22
CA ARG A 66 4.78 5.46 -18.73
C ARG A 66 5.33 5.06 -17.36
N LEU A 67 4.47 4.60 -16.45
CA LEU A 67 4.86 4.19 -15.10
C LEU A 67 5.41 2.75 -15.05
N ALA A 68 5.10 1.91 -16.03
CA ALA A 68 5.59 0.54 -16.11
C ALA A 68 7.04 0.42 -16.63
N HIS A 69 7.65 1.51 -17.08
CA HIS A 69 8.93 1.52 -17.79
C HIS A 69 10.19 1.40 -16.89
N ASP A 70 10.06 1.21 -15.59
CA ASP A 70 11.20 1.16 -14.65
C ASP A 70 11.87 -0.23 -14.52
N THR A 71 11.70 -1.16 -15.48
CA THR A 71 12.45 -2.43 -15.43
C THR A 71 13.91 -2.21 -15.85
N PRO A 72 14.90 -2.77 -15.11
CA PRO A 72 16.33 -2.58 -15.39
C PRO A 72 16.79 -2.94 -16.82
N ASP A 73 16.04 -3.80 -17.51
CA ASP A 73 16.38 -4.35 -18.83
C ASP A 73 15.61 -3.72 -20.01
N GLY A 74 14.79 -2.68 -19.76
CA GLY A 74 14.43 -1.65 -20.74
C GLY A 74 13.65 -2.02 -22.01
N GLN A 75 13.32 -3.28 -22.29
CA GLN A 75 12.56 -3.63 -23.50
C GLN A 75 11.42 -4.61 -23.23
N ILE A 76 10.26 -4.07 -22.88
CA ILE A 76 8.97 -4.76 -23.10
C ILE A 76 8.58 -4.63 -24.59
N THR A 77 8.11 -5.70 -25.23
CA THR A 77 7.62 -5.70 -26.61
C THR A 77 6.28 -4.95 -26.73
N GLN A 78 5.81 -4.66 -27.95
CA GLN A 78 4.48 -4.06 -28.14
C GLN A 78 3.37 -4.97 -27.63
N GLU A 79 3.47 -6.28 -27.88
CA GLU A 79 2.53 -7.28 -27.39
C GLU A 79 2.46 -7.29 -25.86
N GLN A 80 3.61 -7.27 -25.18
CA GLN A 80 3.68 -7.18 -23.72
C GLN A 80 3.11 -5.86 -23.18
N ARG A 81 3.27 -4.76 -23.91
CA ARG A 81 2.64 -3.47 -23.57
C ARG A 81 1.12 -3.55 -23.66
N ASP A 82 0.60 -4.14 -24.73
CA ASP A 82 -0.84 -4.27 -24.95
C ASP A 82 -1.48 -5.20 -23.90
N GLU A 83 -0.81 -6.31 -23.56
CA GLU A 83 -1.22 -7.20 -22.48
C GLU A 83 -1.21 -6.51 -21.11
N LEU A 84 -0.15 -5.75 -20.81
CA LEU A 84 -0.05 -5.00 -19.56
C LEU A 84 -1.15 -3.95 -19.46
N ALA A 85 -1.40 -3.18 -20.53
CA ALA A 85 -2.48 -2.21 -20.57
C ALA A 85 -3.87 -2.86 -20.44
N ALA A 86 -4.03 -4.11 -20.91
CA ALA A 86 -5.29 -4.85 -20.81
C ALA A 86 -5.55 -5.46 -19.42
N GLN A 87 -4.50 -5.80 -18.66
CA GLN A 87 -4.64 -6.57 -17.41
C GLN A 87 -4.28 -5.79 -16.13
N ALA A 88 -3.47 -4.74 -16.22
CA ALA A 88 -3.04 -3.99 -15.04
C ALA A 88 -4.08 -2.95 -14.61
N HIS A 89 -4.13 -2.72 -13.30
CA HIS A 89 -4.92 -1.66 -12.69
C HIS A 89 -3.98 -0.59 -12.14
N LEU A 90 -4.14 0.64 -12.61
CA LEU A 90 -3.41 1.78 -12.09
C LEU A 90 -4.28 2.53 -11.08
N PHE A 91 -3.67 2.96 -9.98
CA PHE A 91 -4.35 3.74 -8.96
C PHE A 91 -3.55 4.98 -8.60
N ARG A 92 -4.25 6.11 -8.41
CA ARG A 92 -3.72 7.30 -7.76
C ARG A 92 -4.18 7.32 -6.31
N VAL A 93 -3.27 7.64 -5.40
CA VAL A 93 -3.59 7.85 -3.98
C VAL A 93 -3.53 9.33 -3.66
N GLU A 94 -4.61 9.87 -3.14
CA GLU A 94 -4.63 11.18 -2.48
C GLU A 94 -4.29 10.99 -1.00
N ILE A 95 -3.07 11.36 -0.64
CA ILE A 95 -2.50 11.10 0.69
C ILE A 95 -3.11 12.05 1.72
N THR A 96 -3.64 11.47 2.80
CA THR A 96 -4.23 12.18 3.94
C THR A 96 -3.42 12.04 5.23
N GLU A 97 -2.49 11.08 5.27
CA GLU A 97 -1.58 10.86 6.39
C GLU A 97 -0.31 10.16 5.91
N VAL A 98 0.83 10.53 6.49
CA VAL A 98 2.09 9.76 6.42
C VAL A 98 2.58 9.57 7.84
N VAL A 99 3.01 8.36 8.20
CA VAL A 99 3.64 8.06 9.49
C VAL A 99 4.96 7.34 9.23
N LEU A 100 6.02 7.79 9.86
CA LEU A 100 7.30 7.09 9.95
C LEU A 100 7.54 6.74 11.42
N THR A 101 7.76 5.46 11.70
CA THR A 101 8.07 4.97 13.05
C THR A 101 9.43 4.30 13.05
N ARG A 102 10.33 4.76 13.91
CA ARG A 102 11.69 4.22 14.02
C ARG A 102 12.13 4.18 15.47
N LEU A 103 13.21 3.44 15.75
CA LEU A 103 13.86 3.52 17.04
C LEU A 103 14.56 4.88 17.22
N GLY A 104 14.65 5.32 18.47
CA GLY A 104 15.47 6.44 18.86
C GLY A 104 16.96 6.24 18.54
N GLY A 105 17.75 7.31 18.67
CA GLY A 105 19.22 7.21 18.52
C GLY A 105 19.84 6.20 19.50
N GLN A 106 19.17 5.93 20.61
CA GLN A 106 19.32 4.71 21.41
C GLN A 106 18.01 3.89 21.27
N PRO A 107 18.07 2.55 21.25
CA PRO A 107 16.90 1.69 21.02
C PRO A 107 16.05 1.50 22.30
N ASP A 108 15.80 2.58 23.04
CA ASP A 108 15.04 2.60 24.31
C ASP A 108 13.68 3.31 24.18
N HIS A 109 13.40 3.92 23.04
CA HIS A 109 12.13 4.56 22.73
C HIS A 109 11.82 4.52 21.23
N LEU A 110 10.55 4.75 20.89
CA LEU A 110 10.07 4.96 19.54
C LEU A 110 10.02 6.45 19.21
N VAL A 111 10.52 6.79 18.03
CA VAL A 111 10.31 8.09 17.38
C VAL A 111 9.23 7.90 16.32
N ILE A 112 8.13 8.63 16.48
CA ILE A 112 7.00 8.61 15.55
C ILE A 112 6.89 10.01 14.94
N GLU A 113 7.08 10.08 13.63
CA GLU A 113 6.90 11.29 12.83
C GLU A 113 5.63 11.11 12.02
N HIS A 114 4.63 11.97 12.22
CA HIS A 114 3.39 11.92 11.44
C HIS A 114 3.12 13.24 10.75
N TRP A 115 2.59 13.15 9.53
CA TRP A 115 2.23 14.30 8.72
C TRP A 115 0.78 14.19 8.28
N HIS A 116 0.10 15.34 8.27
CA HIS A 116 -1.23 15.49 7.69
C HIS A 116 -1.34 16.76 6.84
N PRO A 117 -2.18 16.74 5.79
CA PRO A 117 -2.64 17.97 5.15
C PRO A 117 -3.24 18.92 6.19
N GLY A 118 -2.84 20.19 6.16
CA GLY A 118 -3.37 21.24 7.05
C GLY A 118 -2.79 21.28 8.46
N ARG A 119 -2.27 20.17 9.01
CA ARG A 119 -1.58 20.17 10.32
C ARG A 119 -0.05 20.21 10.20
N GLY A 120 0.48 19.70 9.09
CA GLY A 120 1.93 19.62 8.88
C GLY A 120 2.56 18.41 9.58
N LEU A 121 3.87 18.46 9.76
CA LEU A 121 4.67 17.41 10.37
C LEU A 121 4.74 17.62 11.89
N GLU A 122 4.43 16.58 12.64
CA GLU A 122 4.60 16.52 14.09
C GLU A 122 5.43 15.30 14.47
N ARG A 123 6.12 15.39 15.60
CA ARG A 123 6.98 14.33 16.12
C ARG A 123 6.63 14.02 17.56
N ILE A 124 6.53 12.73 17.87
CA ILE A 124 6.24 12.19 19.20
C ILE A 124 7.28 11.14 19.55
N GLU A 125 7.73 11.12 20.80
CA GLU A 125 8.60 10.07 21.35
C GLU A 125 7.83 9.26 22.39
N ARG A 126 7.94 7.93 22.35
CA ARG A 126 7.25 7.01 23.28
C ARG A 126 8.22 5.99 23.86
N ALA A 127 8.22 5.87 25.19
CA ALA A 127 8.96 4.86 25.95
C ALA A 127 8.22 3.52 26.00
#